data_AF-A0A7J3SBS4-F1
#
_entry.id   AF-A0A7J3SBS4-F1
#
_cell.length_a   1.000
_cell.length_b   1.000
_cell.length_c   1.000
_cell.angle_alpha   90.00
_cell.angle_beta   90.00
_cell.angle_gamma   90.00
#
_symmetry.space_group_name_H-M   'P 1'
#
loop_
_entity.id
_entity.type
_entity.pdbx_description
1 polymer ?
#
loop_
_entity_poly.entity_id
_entity_poly.type
_entity_poly.pdbx_seq_one_letter_code
_entity_poly.pdbx_strand_id
1 'polypeptide(L)'
;MPSSYVKGRKFEYTVRAKFAKHGYLSIRASSSKGTPKGQQPLDIVAVKDGKIIMVECKMQREKITLQLLREMKELGEKYGVNTVIVHSNSRITCIIVHDKDGIINELKNVFEEVKVAKIFNEEYELIEVT
;
A
#
# COMPACT_ATOMS: atom_id res chain seq x y z
N MET A 1 20.93 -16.43 7.95
CA MET A 1 19.80 -15.47 7.97
C MET A 1 19.26 -15.31 6.54
N PRO A 2 17.94 -15.22 6.30
CA PRO A 2 17.41 -14.94 4.97
C PRO A 2 17.81 -13.54 4.51
N SER A 3 18.09 -13.37 3.21
CA SER A 3 18.43 -12.08 2.62
C SER A 3 17.28 -11.07 2.76
N SER A 4 17.60 -9.77 2.72
CA SER A 4 16.61 -8.68 2.75
C SER A 4 15.52 -8.88 1.70
N TYR A 5 15.89 -9.39 0.52
CA TYR A 5 14.98 -9.70 -0.58
C TYR A 5 13.98 -10.82 -0.23
N VAL A 6 14.43 -11.89 0.43
CA VAL A 6 13.54 -12.97 0.89
C VAL A 6 12.57 -12.47 1.94
N LYS A 7 13.01 -11.59 2.84
CA LYS A 7 12.14 -10.99 3.86
C LYS A 7 11.07 -10.09 3.23
N GLY A 8 11.44 -9.23 2.28
CA GLY A 8 10.50 -8.38 1.54
C GLY A 8 9.43 -9.20 0.81
N ARG A 9 9.85 -10.22 0.06
CA ARG A 9 8.92 -11.12 -0.64
C ARG A 9 7.97 -11.84 0.31
N LYS A 10 8.45 -12.31 1.47
CA LYS A 10 7.57 -12.93 2.49
C LYS A 10 6.53 -11.93 3.00
N PHE A 11 6.92 -10.68 3.19
CA PHE A 11 6.00 -9.63 3.62
C PHE A 11 4.92 -9.33 2.56
N GLU A 12 5.30 -9.22 1.28
CA GLU A 12 4.33 -9.11 0.17
C GLU A 12 3.32 -10.27 0.19
N TYR A 13 3.79 -11.51 0.40
CA TYR A 13 2.89 -12.67 0.51
C TYR A 13 1.93 -12.57 1.70
N THR A 14 2.40 -12.09 2.85
CA THR A 14 1.54 -11.87 4.04
C THR A 14 0.46 -10.84 3.74
N VAL A 15 0.81 -9.69 3.13
CA VAL A 15 -0.14 -8.64 2.78
C VAL A 15 -1.17 -9.15 1.77
N ARG A 16 -0.70 -9.85 0.72
CA ARG A 16 -1.58 -10.49 -0.28
C ARG A 16 -2.55 -11.48 0.37
N ALA A 17 -2.07 -12.30 1.30
CA ALA A 17 -2.89 -13.27 2.02
C ALA A 17 -3.93 -12.59 2.93
N LYS A 18 -3.59 -11.48 3.59
CA LYS A 18 -4.55 -10.67 4.36
C LYS A 18 -5.69 -10.16 3.46
N PHE A 19 -5.38 -9.58 2.30
CA PHE A 19 -6.41 -9.17 1.34
C PHE A 19 -7.28 -10.35 0.88
N ALA A 20 -6.65 -11.45 0.45
CA ALA A 20 -7.39 -12.63 -0.02
C ALA A 20 -8.33 -13.22 1.04
N LYS A 21 -7.87 -13.29 2.30
CA LYS A 21 -8.69 -13.77 3.44
C LYS A 21 -9.96 -12.93 3.65
N HIS A 22 -9.95 -11.66 3.26
CA HIS A 22 -11.07 -10.73 3.42
C HIS A 22 -11.88 -10.53 2.12
N GLY A 23 -11.73 -11.46 1.17
CA GLY A 23 -12.56 -11.53 -0.04
C GLY A 23 -12.08 -10.66 -1.20
N TYR A 24 -10.85 -10.13 -1.15
CA TYR A 24 -10.27 -9.44 -2.30
C TYR A 24 -9.62 -10.44 -3.26
N LEU A 25 -9.83 -10.26 -4.56
CA LEU A 25 -8.90 -10.79 -5.57
C LEU A 25 -7.58 -10.02 -5.42
N SER A 26 -6.51 -10.69 -5.01
CA SER A 26 -5.22 -10.04 -4.74
C SER A 26 -4.10 -10.62 -5.62
N ILE A 27 -3.57 -9.77 -6.50
CA ILE A 27 -2.60 -10.11 -7.53
C ILE A 27 -1.27 -9.45 -7.17
N ARG A 28 -0.19 -10.24 -7.07
CA ARG A 28 1.16 -9.71 -6.85
C ARG A 28 1.78 -9.35 -8.20
N ALA A 29 2.31 -8.15 -8.33
CA ALA A 29 3.00 -7.76 -9.55
C ALA A 29 4.25 -8.63 -9.79
N SER A 30 4.61 -8.81 -11.05
CA SER A 30 5.93 -9.33 -11.40
C SER A 30 7.01 -8.36 -10.92
N SER A 31 8.20 -8.88 -10.59
CA SER A 31 9.31 -8.09 -10.04
C SER A 31 9.56 -6.77 -10.78
N SER A 32 10.02 -5.74 -10.07
CA SER A 32 10.37 -4.41 -10.60
C SER A 32 11.39 -4.39 -11.75
N LYS A 33 12.07 -5.51 -12.05
CA LYS A 33 12.92 -5.64 -13.23
C LYS A 33 12.05 -5.61 -14.49
N GLY A 34 12.10 -4.49 -15.22
CA GLY A 34 11.36 -4.30 -16.47
C GLY A 34 10.16 -3.36 -16.36
N THR A 35 9.91 -2.74 -15.20
CA THR A 35 8.92 -1.67 -15.10
C THR A 35 9.31 -0.53 -16.05
N PRO A 36 8.41 -0.09 -16.97
CA PRO A 36 8.70 1.00 -17.89
C PRO A 36 9.16 2.27 -17.17
N LYS A 37 10.08 3.02 -17.79
CA LYS A 37 10.53 4.30 -17.27
C LYS A 37 9.33 5.24 -17.09
N GLY A 38 9.17 5.81 -15.90
CA GLY A 38 8.05 6.67 -15.56
C GLY A 38 6.80 5.94 -15.05
N GLN A 39 6.85 4.61 -14.92
CA GLN A 39 5.86 3.84 -14.18
C GLN A 39 6.47 3.42 -12.84
N GLN A 40 5.76 3.70 -11.75
CA GLN A 40 6.18 3.24 -10.43
C GLN A 40 5.90 1.73 -10.33
N PRO A 41 6.87 0.91 -9.87
CA PRO A 41 6.58 -0.48 -9.57
C PRO A 41 5.59 -0.52 -8.39
N LEU A 42 4.63 -1.44 -8.48
CA LEU A 42 3.70 -1.76 -7.40
C LEU A 42 3.95 -3.20 -6.97
N ASP A 43 3.65 -3.52 -5.72
CA ASP A 43 3.80 -4.88 -5.22
C ASP A 43 2.53 -5.70 -5.40
N ILE A 44 1.36 -5.14 -5.08
CA ILE A 44 0.08 -5.84 -5.09
C ILE A 44 -1.03 -4.94 -5.69
N VAL A 45 -1.94 -5.57 -6.42
CA VAL A 45 -3.25 -5.00 -6.77
C VAL A 45 -4.33 -5.85 -6.10
N ALA A 46 -5.19 -5.22 -5.31
CA ALA A 46 -6.34 -5.85 -4.68
C ALA A 46 -7.64 -5.32 -5.28
N VAL A 47 -8.59 -6.21 -5.56
CA VAL A 47 -9.87 -5.88 -6.20
C VAL A 47 -11.01 -6.53 -5.42
N LYS A 48 -12.04 -5.75 -5.10
CA LYS A 48 -13.28 -6.23 -4.47
C LYS A 48 -14.41 -5.27 -4.75
N ASP A 49 -15.58 -5.79 -5.14
CA ASP A 49 -16.79 -5.01 -5.35
C ASP A 49 -16.60 -3.79 -6.28
N GLY A 50 -15.81 -3.96 -7.35
CA GLY A 50 -15.47 -2.90 -8.30
C GLY A 50 -14.40 -1.90 -7.82
N LYS A 51 -13.99 -1.96 -6.55
CA LYS A 51 -12.94 -1.12 -5.96
C LYS A 51 -11.58 -1.72 -6.24
N ILE A 52 -10.64 -0.88 -6.69
CA ILE A 52 -9.25 -1.27 -6.95
C ILE A 52 -8.35 -0.56 -5.94
N ILE A 53 -7.44 -1.32 -5.34
CA ILE A 53 -6.43 -0.83 -4.41
C ILE A 53 -5.06 -1.22 -4.95
N MET A 54 -4.25 -0.23 -5.31
CA MET A 54 -2.84 -0.40 -5.61
C MET A 54 -2.03 -0.29 -4.31
N VAL A 55 -1.16 -1.26 -4.08
CA VAL A 55 -0.50 -1.46 -2.79
C VAL A 55 1.01 -1.51 -3.00
N GLU A 56 1.71 -0.64 -2.27
CA GLU A 56 3.16 -0.71 -2.10
C GLU A 56 3.50 -1.29 -0.72
N CYS A 57 4.44 -2.23 -0.65
CA CYS A 57 4.86 -2.88 0.60
C CYS A 57 6.27 -2.41 1.00
N LYS A 58 6.39 -1.78 2.18
CA LYS A 58 7.69 -1.45 2.77
C LYS A 58 7.84 -2.16 4.11
N MET A 59 8.89 -2.96 4.30
CA MET A 59 9.12 -3.54 5.62
C MET A 59 9.45 -2.49 6.68
N GLN A 60 10.13 -1.41 6.29
CA GLN A 60 10.64 -0.39 7.21
C GLN A 60 9.85 0.90 7.04
N ARG A 61 9.37 1.47 8.15
CA ARG A 61 8.59 2.73 8.15
C ARG A 61 9.41 3.90 7.61
N GLU A 62 10.71 3.87 7.83
CA GLU A 62 11.69 4.88 7.41
C GLU A 62 11.82 4.94 5.87
N LYS A 63 11.41 3.88 5.16
CA LYS A 63 11.37 3.85 3.69
C LYS A 63 10.13 4.51 3.10
N ILE A 64 9.21 4.97 3.94
CA ILE A 64 8.02 5.73 3.52
C ILE A 64 8.38 7.20 3.55
N THR A 65 8.88 7.69 2.41
CA THR A 65 9.29 9.07 2.21
C THR A 65 8.12 9.92 1.69
N LEU A 66 8.24 11.24 1.82
CA LEU A 66 7.29 12.17 1.20
C LEU A 66 7.19 11.95 -0.32
N GLN A 67 8.32 11.68 -0.98
CA GLN A 67 8.33 11.39 -2.41
C GLN A 67 7.50 10.16 -2.74
N LEU A 68 7.63 9.06 -1.97
CA LEU A 68 6.81 7.86 -2.18
C LEU A 68 5.32 8.16 -1.97
N LEU A 69 4.96 8.95 -0.96
CA LEU A 69 3.57 9.35 -0.73
C LEU A 69 3.01 10.18 -1.89
N ARG A 70 3.81 11.11 -2.44
CA ARG A 70 3.43 11.89 -3.62
C ARG A 70 3.23 10.99 -4.84
N GLU A 71 4.18 10.11 -5.12
CA GLU A 71 4.10 9.17 -6.25
C GLU A 71 2.86 8.27 -6.14
N MET A 72 2.58 7.71 -4.97
CA MET A 72 1.38 6.89 -4.76
C MET A 72 0.10 7.71 -4.89
N LYS A 73 0.07 8.95 -4.38
CA LYS A 73 -1.08 9.85 -4.54
C LYS A 73 -1.33 10.17 -6.02
N GLU A 74 -0.30 10.59 -6.74
CA GLU A 74 -0.35 10.87 -8.18
C GLU A 74 -0.80 9.64 -8.98
N LEU A 75 -0.34 8.45 -8.60
CA LEU A 75 -0.77 7.19 -9.20
C LEU A 75 -2.27 6.95 -9.00
N GLY A 76 -2.77 7.16 -7.78
CA GLY A 76 -4.19 7.02 -7.44
C GLY A 76 -5.07 8.00 -8.19
N GLU A 77 -4.66 9.26 -8.27
CA GLU A 77 -5.34 10.31 -9.03
C GLU A 77 -5.34 9.99 -10.54
N LYS A 78 -4.17 9.65 -11.09
CA LYS A 78 -4.00 9.37 -12.52
C LYS A 78 -4.86 8.21 -13.02
N TYR A 79 -4.95 7.13 -12.25
CA TYR A 79 -5.70 5.93 -12.65
C TYR A 79 -7.11 5.88 -12.05
N GLY A 80 -7.47 6.83 -11.19
CA GLY A 80 -8.76 6.85 -10.52
C GLY A 80 -8.98 5.60 -9.66
N VAL A 81 -8.01 5.27 -8.80
CA VAL A 81 -8.03 4.09 -7.92
C VAL A 81 -7.56 4.45 -6.51
N ASN A 82 -7.83 3.58 -5.54
CA ASN A 82 -7.28 3.76 -4.20
C ASN A 82 -5.80 3.36 -4.18
N THR A 83 -5.01 4.04 -3.37
CA THR A 83 -3.60 3.69 -3.18
C THR A 83 -3.25 3.65 -1.72
N VAL A 84 -2.53 2.60 -1.34
CA VAL A 84 -2.09 2.39 0.04
C VAL A 84 -0.63 1.97 0.09
N ILE A 85 0.03 2.28 1.21
CA ILE A 85 1.33 1.74 1.56
C ILE A 85 1.17 0.89 2.81
N VAL A 86 1.63 -0.35 2.76
CA VAL A 86 1.58 -1.27 3.90
C VAL A 86 2.99 -1.50 4.42
N HIS A 87 3.15 -1.39 5.74
CA HIS A 87 4.44 -1.67 6.38
C HIS A 87 4.33 -2.52 7.63
N SER A 88 5.46 -3.11 8.03
CA SER A 88 5.54 -3.99 9.18
C SER A 88 6.73 -3.63 10.04
N ASN A 89 6.51 -2.77 11.03
CA ASN A 89 7.48 -2.54 12.10
C ASN A 89 7.15 -3.44 13.29
N SER A 90 6.31 -2.99 14.22
CA SER A 90 5.75 -3.79 15.33
C SER A 90 4.40 -4.45 15.00
N ARG A 91 3.60 -3.79 14.15
CA ARG A 91 2.30 -4.23 13.63
C ARG A 91 2.27 -4.06 12.11
N ILE A 92 1.31 -4.72 11.46
CA ILE A 92 1.05 -4.49 10.04
C ILE A 92 0.11 -3.29 9.90
N THR A 93 0.70 -2.16 9.54
CA THR A 93 0.03 -0.86 9.40
C THR A 93 -0.24 -0.57 7.92
N CYS A 94 -1.47 -0.17 7.62
CA CYS A 94 -1.88 0.30 6.30
C CYS A 94 -2.03 1.82 6.31
N ILE A 95 -1.30 2.52 5.44
CA ILE A 95 -1.41 3.95 5.23
C ILE A 95 -2.19 4.18 3.95
N ILE A 96 -3.37 4.77 4.07
CA ILE A 96 -4.18 5.20 2.93
C ILE A 96 -3.61 6.52 2.43
N VAL A 97 -3.23 6.55 1.15
CA VAL A 97 -2.57 7.71 0.51
C VAL A 97 -3.53 8.45 -0.42
N HIS A 98 -4.37 7.70 -1.13
CA HIS A 98 -5.44 8.23 -1.96
C HIS A 98 -6.67 7.34 -1.74
N ASP A 99 -7.75 7.95 -1.25
CA ASP A 99 -9.01 7.27 -0.96
C ASP A 99 -10.08 7.78 -1.91
N LYS A 100 -10.30 7.02 -2.99
CA LYS A 100 -11.34 7.33 -3.97
C LYS A 100 -12.70 6.80 -3.52
N ASP A 101 -12.72 5.59 -2.99
CA ASP A 101 -13.94 4.79 -2.80
C ASP A 101 -14.37 4.69 -1.32
N GLY A 102 -13.75 5.45 -0.42
CA GLY A 102 -14.08 5.47 1.01
C GLY A 102 -13.70 4.17 1.72
N ILE A 103 -12.49 3.64 1.49
CA ILE A 103 -12.12 2.26 1.86
C ILE A 103 -11.65 2.07 3.31
N ILE A 104 -11.66 3.13 4.12
CA ILE A 104 -11.13 3.14 5.50
C ILE A 104 -11.69 1.98 6.33
N ASN A 105 -13.01 1.83 6.40
CA ASN A 105 -13.67 0.83 7.23
C ASN A 105 -13.40 -0.60 6.75
N GLU A 106 -13.28 -0.80 5.44
CA GLU A 106 -12.91 -2.10 4.88
C GLU A 106 -11.49 -2.48 5.30
N LEU A 107 -10.55 -1.55 5.20
CA LEU A 107 -9.15 -1.79 5.55
C LEU A 107 -8.91 -2.00 7.04
N LYS A 108 -9.75 -1.43 7.91
CA LYS A 108 -9.73 -1.72 9.36
C LYS A 108 -10.05 -3.19 9.67
N ASN A 109 -10.81 -3.87 8.80
CA ASN A 109 -11.04 -5.30 8.95
C ASN A 109 -9.86 -6.14 8.44
N VAL A 110 -9.02 -5.59 7.56
CA VAL A 110 -7.90 -6.31 6.93
C VAL A 110 -6.60 -6.17 7.74
N PHE A 111 -6.35 -4.98 8.27
CA PHE A 111 -5.08 -4.60 8.89
C PHE A 111 -5.24 -4.26 10.37
N GLU A 112 -4.15 -4.44 11.12
CA GLU A 112 -4.14 -4.21 12.58
C GLU A 112 -4.17 -2.73 12.93
N GLU A 113 -3.69 -1.89 12.02
CA GLU A 113 -3.65 -0.45 12.16
C GLU A 113 -3.87 0.20 10.80
N VAL A 114 -4.72 1.23 10.75
CA VAL A 114 -4.99 2.00 9.54
C VAL A 114 -4.75 3.47 9.84
N LYS A 115 -4.01 4.14 8.96
CA LYS A 115 -3.75 5.58 8.99
C LYS A 115 -4.09 6.21 7.66
N VAL A 116 -4.31 7.50 7.64
CA VAL A 116 -4.46 8.31 6.42
C VAL A 116 -3.30 9.28 6.33
N ALA A 117 -2.62 9.32 5.18
CA ALA A 117 -1.62 10.33 4.91
C ALA A 117 -2.29 11.64 4.48
N LYS A 118 -1.95 12.75 5.13
CA LYS A 118 -2.27 14.10 4.67
C LYS A 118 -0.98 14.83 4.31
N ILE A 119 -0.93 15.43 3.13
CA ILE A 119 0.24 16.14 2.61
C ILE A 119 -0.08 17.64 2.62
N PHE A 120 0.77 18.45 3.26
CA PHE A 120 0.63 19.90 3.38
C PHE A 120 1.98 20.56 3.15
N ASN A 121 2.10 21.56 2.26
CA ASN A 121 3.28 22.42 2.10
C ASN A 121 4.65 21.70 2.25
N GLU A 122 4.86 20.63 1.49
CA GLU A 122 6.09 19.81 1.53
C GLU A 122 6.34 18.97 2.79
N GLU A 123 5.33 18.84 3.64
CA GLU A 123 5.32 17.94 4.78
C GLU A 123 4.16 16.94 4.64
N TYR A 124 4.19 15.88 5.46
CA TYR A 124 3.08 14.96 5.58
C TYR A 124 2.84 14.58 7.03
N GLU A 125 1.58 14.36 7.36
CA GLU A 125 1.13 13.84 8.64
C GLU A 125 0.40 12.51 8.43
N LEU A 126 0.59 11.57 9.35
CA LEU A 126 -0.20 10.34 9.39
C LEU A 126 -1.25 10.47 10.49
N ILE A 127 -2.50 10.43 10.09
CA ILE A 127 -3.64 10.54 11.00
C ILE A 127 -4.18 9.15 11.26
N GLU A 128 -4.23 8.76 12.53
CA GLU A 128 -4.92 7.56 12.96
C GLU A 128 -6.43 7.74 12.77
N VAL A 129 -7.06 6.74 12.18
CA VAL A 129 -8.51 6.72 11.99
C VAL A 129 -9.12 5.85 13.08
N THR A 130 -9.73 6.49 14.08
CA THR A 130 -10.54 5.84 15.13
C THR A 130 -11.79 5.20 14.55
#